data_AF-A0A662T1P4-F1
#
_entry.id   AF-A0A662T1P4-F1
#
_cell.length_a   1.000
_cell.length_b   1.000
_cell.length_c   1.000
_cell.angle_alpha   90.00
_cell.angle_beta   90.00
_cell.angle_gamma   90.00
#
_symmetry.space_group_name_H-M   'P 1'
#
loop_
_entity.id
_entity.type
_entity.pdbx_description
1 polymer ?
#
loop_
_entity_poly.entity_id
_entity_poly.type
_entity_poly.pdbx_seq_one_letter_code
_entity_poly.pdbx_strand_id
1 'polypeptide(L)' 'MSPTVEVEVPAETGALLERYPFLKRAFSRIAVEELRRRVLKLLVADKLLEESKVTEEDILKLDKAVKRRIR' A
#
# COMPACT_ATOMS: atom_id res chain seq x y z
N MET A 1 19.37 11.79 5.01
CA MET A 1 19.03 10.48 5.59
C MET A 1 18.00 9.83 4.70
N SER A 2 18.20 8.58 4.29
CA SER A 2 17.19 7.85 3.52
C SER A 2 16.06 7.44 4.48
N PRO A 3 14.78 7.64 4.13
CA PRO A 3 13.67 7.20 4.97
C PRO A 3 13.71 5.66 5.08
N THR A 4 13.74 5.16 6.31
CA THR A 4 13.62 3.72 6.59
C THR A 4 12.15 3.36 6.69
N VAL A 5 11.73 2.30 6.01
CA VAL A 5 10.37 1.78 6.09
C VAL A 5 10.42 0.45 6.83
N GLU A 6 9.71 0.37 7.95
CA GLU A 6 9.50 -0.88 8.67
C GLU A 6 8.31 -1.61 8.05
N VAL A 7 8.48 -2.91 7.80
CA VAL A 7 7.46 -3.76 7.18
C VAL A 7 7.18 -4.89 8.15
N GLU A 8 5.95 -4.92 8.66
CA GLU A 8 5.45 -6.05 9.41
C GLU A 8 5.16 -7.21 8.45
N VAL A 9 5.65 -8.38 8.82
CA VAL A 9 5.44 -9.62 8.06
C VAL A 9 4.85 -10.68 8.98
N PRO A 10 4.07 -11.63 8.45
CA PRO A 10 3.64 -12.79 9.21
C PRO A 10 4.83 -13.52 9.86
N ALA A 11 4.64 -14.04 11.07
CA ALA A 11 5.72 -14.68 11.84
C ALA A 11 6.46 -15.78 11.05
N GLU A 12 5.72 -16.59 10.30
CA GLU A 12 6.25 -17.65 9.44
C GLU A 12 7.18 -17.08 8.35
N THR A 13 6.81 -15.94 7.76
CA THR A 13 7.63 -15.25 6.77
C THR A 13 8.88 -14.67 7.42
N GLY A 14 8.75 -14.05 8.60
CA GLY A 14 9.89 -13.53 9.36
C GLY A 14 10.94 -14.61 9.64
N ALA A 15 10.51 -15.77 10.15
CA ALA A 15 11.40 -16.90 10.43
C ALA A 15 12.17 -17.39 9.19
N LEU A 16 11.52 -17.41 8.02
CA LEU A 16 12.17 -17.77 6.76
C LEU A 16 13.19 -16.72 6.30
N LEU A 17 12.89 -15.43 6.47
CA LEU A 17 13.81 -14.34 6.09
C LEU A 17 15.04 -14.28 6.99
N GLU A 18 14.91 -14.62 8.28
CA GLU A 18 16.03 -14.72 9.21
C GLU A 18 16.92 -15.93 8.89
N ARG A 19 16.29 -17.08 8.62
CA ARG A 19 17.01 -18.33 8.31
C ARG A 19 17.75 -18.28 6.97
N TYR A 20 17.24 -17.54 5.99
CA TYR A 20 17.77 -17.52 4.63
C TYR A 20 18.06 -16.07 4.16
N PRO A 21 19.31 -15.59 4.31
CA PRO A 21 19.67 -14.20 3.99
C PRO A 21 19.42 -13.78 2.52
N PHE A 22 19.44 -14.72 1.58
CA PHE A 22 19.13 -14.41 0.18
C PHE A 22 17.65 -14.08 -0.03
N LEU A 23 16.75 -14.69 0.75
CA LEU A 23 15.33 -14.38 0.73
C LEU A 23 15.07 -12.97 1.23
N LYS A 24 15.81 -12.50 2.26
CA LYS A 24 15.70 -11.12 2.75
C LYS A 24 15.94 -10.08 1.66
N ARG A 25 16.97 -10.27 0.83
CA ARG A 25 17.24 -9.37 -0.32
C ARG A 25 16.13 -9.40 -1.37
N ALA A 26 15.66 -10.60 -1.73
CA ALA A 26 14.56 -10.74 -2.68
C ALA A 26 13.26 -10.10 -2.16
N PHE A 27 12.96 -10.33 -0.88
CA PHE A 27 11.81 -9.75 -0.19
C PHE A 27 11.87 -8.23 -0.17
N SER A 28 13.00 -7.64 0.23
CA SER A 28 13.17 -6.18 0.23
C SER A 28 12.95 -5.57 -1.16
N ARG A 29 13.43 -6.23 -2.22
CA ARG A 29 13.19 -5.76 -3.60
C ARG A 29 11.71 -5.75 -3.93
N ILE A 30 11.00 -6.85 -3.65
CA ILE A 30 9.55 -6.97 -3.88
C ILE A 30 8.79 -5.91 -3.09
N ALA A 31 9.13 -5.72 -1.81
CA ALA A 31 8.51 -4.74 -0.94
C ALA A 31 8.68 -3.31 -1.47
N VAL A 32 9.88 -2.95 -1.93
CA VAL A 32 10.16 -1.63 -2.53
C VAL A 32 9.36 -1.42 -3.82
N GLU A 33 9.30 -2.43 -4.69
CA GLU A 33 8.53 -2.35 -5.94
C GLU A 33 7.04 -2.16 -5.68
N GLU A 34 6.46 -2.93 -4.74
CA GLU A 34 5.05 -2.82 -4.39
C GLU A 34 4.73 -1.49 -3.69
N LEU A 35 5.60 -1.03 -2.80
CA LEU A 35 5.45 0.29 -2.17
C LEU A 35 5.47 1.40 -3.22
N ARG A 36 6.46 1.38 -4.13
CA ARG A 36 6.55 2.35 -5.23
C ARG A 36 5.29 2.33 -6.10
N ARG A 37 4.77 1.15 -6.41
CA ARG A 37 3.53 0.99 -7.18
C ARG A 37 2.32 1.60 -6.45
N ARG A 38 2.18 1.37 -5.15
CA ARG A 38 1.09 1.93 -4.34
C ARG A 38 1.18 3.45 -4.23
N VAL A 39 2.38 3.98 -3.94
CA VAL A 39 2.62 5.43 -3.87
C VAL A 39 2.29 6.08 -5.20
N LEU A 40 2.71 5.49 -6.32
CA LEU A 40 2.39 6.02 -7.65
C LEU A 40 0.88 6.05 -7.90
N LYS A 41 0.14 4.99 -7.52
CA LYS A 41 -1.33 4.99 -7.61
C LYS A 41 -1.96 6.11 -6.79
N LEU A 42 -1.47 6.34 -5.58
CA LEU A 42 -1.96 7.43 -4.72
C LEU A 42 -1.66 8.80 -5.34
N LEU A 43 -0.44 9.03 -5.85
CA LEU A 43 -0.09 10.29 -6.51
C LEU A 43 -0.92 10.55 -7.77
N VAL A 44 -1.18 9.49 -8.56
CA VAL A 44 -2.05 9.61 -9.74
C VAL A 44 -3.48 9.93 -9.31
N ALA A 45 -4.01 9.25 -8.29
CA ALA A 45 -5.34 9.53 -7.76
C ALA A 45 -5.43 10.97 -7.23
N ASP A 46 -4.44 11.41 -6.47
CA ASP A 46 -4.35 12.77 -5.94
C ASP A 46 -4.35 13.81 -7.07
N LYS A 47 -3.51 13.60 -8.10
CA LYS A 47 -3.46 14.49 -9.26
C LYS A 47 -4.77 14.53 -10.06
N LEU A 48 -5.44 13.38 -10.21
CA LEU A 48 -6.75 13.32 -10.88
C LEU A 48 -7.85 14.00 -10.05
N LEU A 49 -7.70 14.02 -8.73
CA LEU A 49 -8.66 14.59 -7.80
C LEU A 49 -8.34 16.05 -7.41
N GLU A 50 -7.18 16.58 -7.78
CA GLU A 50 -6.71 17.93 -7.44
C GLU A 50 -7.67 19.03 -7.93
N GLU A 51 -8.27 18.85 -9.11
CA GLU A 51 -9.31 19.76 -9.65
C GLU A 51 -10.74 19.28 -9.34
N SER A 52 -10.88 18.15 -8.65
CA SER A 52 -12.18 17.59 -8.35
C SER A 52 -12.79 18.31 -7.13
N LYS A 53 -14.09 18.61 -7.21
CA LYS A 53 -14.87 19.08 -6.04
C LYS A 53 -15.23 17.94 -5.08
N VAL A 54 -14.53 16.81 -5.16
CA VAL A 54 -14.82 15.62 -4.37
C VAL A 54 -14.44 15.89 -2.93
N THR A 55 -15.43 15.88 -2.05
CA THR A 55 -15.24 16.11 -0.62
C THR A 55 -15.08 14.78 0.12
N GLU A 56 -14.61 14.82 1.37
CA GLU A 56 -14.60 13.64 2.24
C GLU A 56 -16.00 13.01 2.39
N GLU A 57 -17.07 13.81 2.39
CA GLU A 57 -18.44 13.30 2.43
C GLU A 57 -18.79 12.47 1.20
N ASP A 58 -18.31 12.85 0.02
CA ASP A 58 -18.55 12.12 -1.22
C ASP A 58 -17.83 10.76 -1.20
N ILE A 59 -16.61 10.72 -0.64
CA ILE A 59 -15.85 9.49 -0.41
C ILE A 59 -16.60 8.56 0.56
N LEU A 60 -17.13 9.10 1.66
CA LEU A 60 -17.90 8.35 2.65
C LEU A 60 -19.23 7.80 2.09
N LYS A 61 -19.92 8.56 1.23
CA LYS A 61 -21.13 8.08 0.54
C LYS A 61 -20.80 6.94 -0.42
N LEU A 62 -19.71 7.05 -1.17
CA LEU A 62 -19.21 6.00 -2.05
C LEU A 62 -18.85 4.72 -1.27
N ASP A 63 -18.12 4.83 -0.16
CA ASP A 63 -17.76 3.69 0.68
C ASP A 63 -19.00 2.95 1.21
N LYS A 64 -20.00 3.69 1.71
CA LYS A 64 -21.28 3.09 2.13
C LYS A 64 -22.01 2.39 0.98
N ALA A 65 -21.99 2.95 -0.22
CA ALA A 65 -22.64 2.36 -1.39
C ALA A 65 -21.93 1.07 -1.84
N VAL A 66 -20.60 1.06 -1.85
CA VAL A 66 -19.78 -0.11 -2.19
C VAL A 66 -20.00 -1.23 -1.17
N LYS A 67 -19.92 -0.93 0.15
CA LYS A 67 -20.14 -1.91 1.22
C LYS A 67 -21.54 -2.52 1.20
N ARG A 68 -22.57 -1.77 0.78
CA ARG A 68 -23.93 -2.28 0.62
C ARG A 68 -24.08 -3.25 -0.56
N ARG A 69 -23.24 -3.13 -1.59
CA ARG A 69 -23.30 -3.94 -2.81
C ARG A 69 -22.53 -5.27 -2.72
N ILE A 70 -21.65 -5.41 -1.72
CA ILE A 70 -20.87 -6.63 -1.46
C ILE A 70 -21.62 -7.58 -0.48
N ARG A 71 -22.89 -7.28 -0.18
CA ARG A 71 -23.77 -8.14 0.62
C ARG A 71 -24.55 -9.11 -0.24
#